data_AF-A0ABD3N997-F1
#
_entry.id   AF-A0ABD3N997-F1
#
_cell.length_a   1.000
_cell.length_b   1.000
_cell.length_c   1.000
_cell.angle_alpha   90.00
_cell.angle_beta   90.00
_cell.angle_gamma   90.00
#
_symmetry.space_group_name_H-M   'P 1'
#
loop_
_entity.id
_entity.type
_entity.pdbx_description
1 polymer ?
#
loop_
_entity_poly.entity_id
_entity_poly.type
_entity_poly.pdbx_seq_one_letter_code
_entity_poly.pdbx_strand_id
1 'polypeptide(L)'
;MTLFSIDDVGTTRSYDYSDATLVKASRYTARSPMTSASFADAFFNRYPALSEMKWDNLAIRGGAVVDILMGRHPKDLDLFMFGLNTPEECVNKAREVLNFLLRAEKKSVEEYNKAAKEHAREHGYEDPSVRKMSIKAVRKGCVVTVWAGALKSSIQIVLCNYGSLEEVVRQVDLSVCGASFDGSSVWVTEGGKWSLENMAIRVETEEFFPSSARLKKYFDKGFDIVLPGLDVAKLPTNYHRLGLADAFESPSLTFSYSGITKNKILLNAFHFSINEMPDEDTDNWLGYDEDNGRTTFVNATDNKTVLYANIEKLVSVSSASNPSNNADDSTTVARDFHVFAEADFVTGCLAAWPMLTSRQVENTLEGARHEIFRGPLLNFAKFEQFIKVVDLKDFFKAVTDKAAEEGCGFQKACKELLLVAVEKQKAICNSKLPELTAYYQDKLPPVLTPETLFKSSTIKGGDNFYGKYTKEG
;
A
#
# COMPACT_ATOMS: atom_id res chain seq x y z
N MET A 1 19.41 -8.69 -19.89
CA MET A 1 20.52 -8.09 -19.10
C MET A 1 20.85 -9.08 -18.00
N THR A 2 22.06 -9.10 -17.42
CA THR A 2 22.43 -10.19 -16.48
C THR A 2 21.92 -9.89 -15.07
N LEU A 3 21.16 -10.82 -14.48
CA LEU A 3 20.88 -10.84 -13.04
C LEU A 3 22.10 -11.37 -12.29
N PHE A 4 22.38 -10.79 -11.13
CA PHE A 4 23.44 -11.24 -10.23
C PHE A 4 22.83 -11.87 -8.98
N SER A 5 23.47 -12.93 -8.47
CA SER A 5 23.15 -13.44 -7.14
C SER A 5 23.71 -12.49 -6.09
N ILE A 6 23.11 -12.46 -4.90
CA ILE A 6 23.71 -11.80 -3.73
C ILE A 6 25.11 -12.37 -3.42
N ASP A 7 25.37 -13.62 -3.82
CA ASP A 7 26.66 -14.29 -3.67
C ASP A 7 27.77 -13.61 -4.50
N ASP A 8 27.40 -12.88 -5.56
CA ASP A 8 28.33 -12.13 -6.41
C ASP A 8 28.65 -10.74 -5.82
N VAL A 9 27.94 -10.29 -4.78
CA VAL A 9 28.06 -8.95 -4.20
C VAL A 9 29.31 -8.86 -3.33
N GLY A 10 30.29 -8.09 -3.79
CA GLY A 10 31.53 -7.83 -3.08
C GLY A 10 31.35 -7.16 -1.71
N THR A 11 32.36 -7.28 -0.86
CA THR A 11 32.38 -6.64 0.46
C THR A 11 33.12 -5.30 0.47
N THR A 12 33.86 -5.01 -0.59
CA THR A 12 34.67 -3.79 -0.71
C THR A 12 33.84 -2.67 -1.32
N ARG A 13 33.75 -1.54 -0.61
CA ARG A 13 33.23 -0.28 -1.15
C ARG A 13 34.29 0.32 -2.09
N SER A 14 33.95 0.49 -3.36
CA SER A 14 34.83 1.06 -4.38
C SER A 14 34.47 2.49 -4.77
N TYR A 15 33.28 2.97 -4.41
CA TYR A 15 32.82 4.30 -4.74
C TYR A 15 33.63 5.38 -4.01
N ASP A 16 34.18 6.30 -4.80
CA ASP A 16 35.14 7.32 -4.40
C ASP A 16 34.52 8.71 -4.20
N TYR A 17 33.19 8.83 -4.30
CA TYR A 17 32.47 10.11 -4.29
C TYR A 17 32.83 11.02 -5.47
N SER A 18 33.05 10.43 -6.64
CA SER A 18 33.22 11.13 -7.93
C SER A 18 32.03 12.01 -8.34
N ASP A 19 30.84 11.72 -7.85
CA ASP A 19 29.61 12.48 -8.08
C ASP A 19 29.06 13.11 -6.79
N ALA A 20 28.23 14.16 -6.94
CA ALA A 20 27.55 14.79 -5.83
C ALA A 20 26.78 13.75 -5.02
N THR A 21 27.04 13.66 -3.72
CA THR A 21 26.51 12.59 -2.87
C THR A 21 25.99 13.16 -1.56
N LEU A 22 24.72 12.89 -1.26
CA LEU A 22 24.14 13.13 0.05
C LEU A 22 24.68 12.09 1.02
N VAL A 23 25.33 12.56 2.08
CA VAL A 23 25.95 11.73 3.12
C VAL A 23 25.45 12.14 4.50
N LYS A 24 25.59 11.25 5.50
CA LYS A 24 25.39 11.59 6.91
C LYS A 24 26.75 11.71 7.62
N ALA A 25 26.87 12.68 8.52
CA ALA A 25 28.09 12.92 9.27
C ALA A 25 28.51 11.64 10.02
N SER A 26 29.80 11.31 9.92
CA SER A 26 30.42 10.19 10.63
C SER A 26 29.74 8.82 10.42
N ARG A 27 29.01 8.64 9.30
CA ARG A 27 28.34 7.38 8.99
C ARG A 27 29.33 6.39 8.38
N TYR A 28 29.44 5.23 9.01
CA TYR A 28 29.88 4.00 8.36
C TYR A 28 28.81 2.93 8.57
N THR A 29 28.17 2.48 7.49
CA THR A 29 27.13 1.45 7.55
C THR A 29 27.75 0.09 7.27
N ALA A 30 28.05 -0.69 8.30
CA ALA A 30 28.48 -2.07 8.08
C ALA A 30 27.38 -2.85 7.35
N ARG A 31 27.75 -3.59 6.30
CA ARG A 31 26.89 -4.62 5.69
C ARG A 31 27.33 -5.95 6.30
N SER A 32 26.38 -6.73 6.82
CA SER A 32 26.63 -8.14 7.10
C SER A 32 26.72 -8.86 5.74
N PRO A 33 27.88 -9.42 5.34
CA PRO A 33 27.95 -10.18 4.11
C PRO A 33 27.03 -11.39 4.25
N MET A 34 25.93 -11.39 3.49
CA MET A 34 25.00 -12.50 3.40
C MET A 34 25.15 -13.17 2.04
N THR A 35 25.20 -14.50 2.06
CA THR A 35 24.98 -15.37 0.90
C THR A 35 23.49 -15.66 0.75
N SER A 36 23.08 -16.16 -0.42
CA SER A 36 21.71 -16.64 -0.67
C SER A 36 21.26 -17.65 0.39
N ALA A 37 22.13 -18.59 0.76
CA ALA A 37 21.86 -19.59 1.79
C ALA A 37 21.61 -18.94 3.17
N SER A 38 22.53 -18.05 3.60
CA SER A 38 22.36 -17.38 4.90
C SER A 38 21.14 -16.45 4.94
N PHE A 39 20.77 -15.86 3.80
CA PHE A 39 19.55 -15.08 3.67
C PHE A 39 18.32 -15.97 3.80
N ALA A 40 18.27 -17.09 3.06
CA ALA A 40 17.17 -18.05 3.11
C ALA A 40 16.96 -18.57 4.54
N ASP A 41 18.05 -18.91 5.25
CA ASP A 41 18.00 -19.29 6.66
C ASP A 41 17.40 -18.16 7.52
N ALA A 42 17.87 -16.91 7.37
CA ALA A 42 17.34 -15.79 8.13
C ALA A 42 15.86 -15.50 7.81
N PHE A 43 15.45 -15.69 6.56
CA PHE A 43 14.09 -15.50 6.09
C PHE A 43 13.16 -16.57 6.64
N PHE A 44 13.48 -17.85 6.47
CA PHE A 44 12.62 -18.95 6.92
C PHE A 44 12.64 -19.14 8.44
N ASN A 45 13.74 -18.83 9.13
CA ASN A 45 13.72 -18.77 10.61
C ASN A 45 12.76 -17.69 11.11
N ARG A 46 12.65 -16.57 10.40
CA ARG A 46 11.73 -15.48 10.74
C ARG A 46 10.28 -15.80 10.34
N TYR A 47 10.08 -16.47 9.21
CA TYR A 47 8.78 -16.84 8.67
C TYR A 47 8.68 -18.36 8.42
N PRO A 48 8.65 -19.20 9.47
CA PRO A 48 8.76 -20.65 9.32
C PRO A 48 7.69 -21.26 8.44
N ALA A 49 6.46 -20.74 8.50
CA ALA A 49 5.38 -21.23 7.63
C ALA A 49 5.79 -21.17 6.14
N LEU A 50 6.47 -20.10 5.71
CA LEU A 50 6.82 -19.88 4.29
C LEU A 50 7.83 -20.89 3.73
N SER A 51 8.52 -21.68 4.56
CA SER A 51 9.39 -22.76 4.05
C SER A 51 8.60 -23.90 3.41
N GLU A 52 7.31 -24.03 3.74
CA GLU A 52 6.40 -25.03 3.16
C GLU A 52 5.68 -24.50 1.90
N MET A 53 5.88 -23.23 1.53
CA MET A 53 5.23 -22.63 0.36
C MET A 53 5.87 -23.12 -0.94
N LYS A 54 5.06 -23.28 -1.99
CA LYS A 54 5.56 -23.54 -3.36
C LYS A 54 5.98 -22.25 -4.02
N TRP A 55 7.29 -22.01 -4.04
CA TRP A 55 7.91 -20.78 -4.54
C TRP A 55 7.99 -20.66 -6.06
N ASP A 56 7.55 -21.68 -6.82
CA ASP A 56 7.44 -21.59 -8.27
C ASP A 56 6.65 -20.34 -8.67
N ASN A 57 7.23 -19.52 -9.56
CA ASN A 57 6.63 -18.27 -10.05
C ASN A 57 6.42 -17.19 -8.98
N LEU A 58 7.11 -17.26 -7.82
CA LEU A 58 6.99 -16.30 -6.73
C LEU A 58 8.34 -15.69 -6.34
N ALA A 59 8.33 -14.41 -6.00
CA ALA A 59 9.48 -13.77 -5.35
C ALA A 59 9.01 -12.72 -4.33
N ILE A 60 9.69 -12.65 -3.19
CA ILE A 60 9.60 -11.48 -2.30
C ILE A 60 10.54 -10.41 -2.85
N ARG A 61 10.10 -9.16 -2.96
CA ARG A 61 10.93 -8.07 -3.49
C ARG A 61 10.99 -6.88 -2.54
N GLY A 62 12.07 -6.10 -2.66
CA GLY A 62 12.08 -4.72 -2.22
C GLY A 62 12.51 -4.53 -0.78
N GLY A 63 11.75 -3.70 -0.05
CA GLY A 63 12.14 -3.21 1.27
C GLY A 63 12.48 -4.34 2.25
N ALA A 64 11.69 -5.41 2.21
CA ALA A 64 11.85 -6.57 3.08
C ALA A 64 13.17 -7.33 2.85
N VAL A 65 13.52 -7.57 1.59
CA VAL A 65 14.78 -8.24 1.23
C VAL A 65 15.95 -7.38 1.69
N VAL A 66 15.91 -6.08 1.40
CA VAL A 66 16.96 -5.15 1.85
C VAL A 66 17.03 -5.07 3.37
N ASP A 67 15.91 -5.08 4.10
CA ASP A 67 15.93 -5.06 5.56
C ASP A 67 16.63 -6.30 6.13
N ILE A 68 16.33 -7.49 5.63
CA ILE A 68 17.00 -8.72 6.08
C ILE A 68 18.49 -8.68 5.75
N LEU A 69 18.88 -8.26 4.55
CA LEU A 69 20.30 -8.08 4.16
C LEU A 69 21.05 -7.10 5.08
N MET A 70 20.35 -6.12 5.63
CA MET A 70 20.89 -5.13 6.57
C MET A 70 20.73 -5.53 8.04
N GLY A 71 20.29 -6.76 8.34
CA GLY A 71 20.07 -7.26 9.70
C GLY A 71 18.90 -6.60 10.43
N ARG A 72 17.93 -6.06 9.69
CA ARG A 72 16.74 -5.36 10.19
C ARG A 72 15.49 -6.23 10.10
N HIS A 73 14.42 -5.77 10.72
CA HIS A 73 13.11 -6.42 10.67
C HIS A 73 12.24 -5.76 9.59
N PRO A 74 11.80 -6.51 8.56
CA PRO A 74 10.79 -6.05 7.63
C PRO A 74 9.46 -5.75 8.36
N LYS A 75 8.72 -4.74 7.87
CA LYS A 75 7.35 -4.48 8.33
C LYS A 75 6.34 -5.39 7.65
N ASP A 76 6.50 -5.55 6.35
CA ASP A 76 5.64 -6.26 5.42
C ASP A 76 6.47 -6.99 4.37
N LEU A 77 5.85 -7.95 3.69
CA LEU A 77 6.45 -8.79 2.66
C LEU A 77 5.73 -8.57 1.32
N ASP A 78 6.39 -7.94 0.35
CA ASP A 78 5.81 -7.77 -0.98
C ASP A 78 6.09 -9.00 -1.86
N LEU A 79 5.05 -9.80 -2.12
CA LEU A 79 5.08 -11.01 -2.92
C LEU A 79 4.66 -10.73 -4.36
N PHE A 80 5.58 -10.97 -5.28
CA PHE A 80 5.42 -10.80 -6.72
C PHE A 80 5.26 -12.15 -7.40
N MET A 81 4.42 -12.18 -8.44
CA MET A 81 4.24 -13.33 -9.31
C MET A 81 4.92 -13.08 -10.66
N PHE A 82 5.53 -14.10 -11.24
CA PHE A 82 6.21 -13.98 -12.54
C PHE A 82 6.12 -15.23 -13.40
N GLY A 83 6.33 -15.11 -14.71
CA GLY A 83 6.29 -16.25 -15.63
C GLY A 83 4.89 -16.84 -15.82
N LEU A 84 3.86 -16.02 -15.56
CA LEU A 84 2.46 -16.35 -15.81
C LEU A 84 2.05 -15.62 -17.09
N ASN A 85 1.32 -16.27 -17.98
CA ASN A 85 1.04 -15.72 -19.32
C ASN A 85 -0.34 -15.10 -19.41
N THR A 86 -1.22 -15.37 -18.44
CA THR A 86 -2.60 -14.87 -18.45
C THR A 86 -3.01 -14.29 -17.09
N PRO A 87 -3.97 -13.34 -17.06
CA PRO A 87 -4.60 -12.89 -15.81
C PRO A 87 -5.19 -14.06 -14.99
N GLU A 88 -5.76 -15.05 -15.66
CA GLU A 88 -6.33 -16.25 -15.03
C GLU A 88 -5.26 -17.02 -14.23
N GLU A 89 -4.07 -17.23 -14.82
CA GLU A 89 -2.93 -17.87 -14.15
C GLU A 89 -2.46 -17.07 -12.95
N CYS A 90 -2.38 -15.73 -13.05
CA CYS A 90 -2.05 -14.86 -11.93
C CYS A 90 -3.05 -15.00 -10.78
N VAL A 91 -4.34 -15.04 -11.09
CA VAL A 91 -5.41 -15.18 -10.09
C VAL A 91 -5.38 -16.56 -9.46
N ASN A 92 -5.12 -17.60 -10.25
CA ASN A 92 -4.96 -18.97 -9.75
C ASN A 92 -3.74 -19.07 -8.82
N LYS A 93 -2.63 -18.41 -9.14
CA LYS A 93 -1.45 -18.39 -8.28
C LYS A 93 -1.70 -17.59 -7.00
N ALA A 94 -2.35 -16.43 -7.07
CA ALA A 94 -2.76 -15.68 -5.89
C ALA A 94 -3.72 -16.50 -5.00
N ARG A 95 -4.64 -17.27 -5.62
CA ARG A 95 -5.54 -18.20 -4.93
C ARG A 95 -4.77 -19.31 -4.20
N GLU A 96 -3.73 -19.85 -4.83
CA GLU A 96 -2.84 -20.84 -4.20
C GLU A 96 -2.17 -20.27 -2.95
N VAL A 97 -1.61 -19.06 -3.05
CA VAL A 97 -0.96 -18.35 -1.93
C VAL A 97 -1.96 -18.11 -0.79
N LEU A 98 -3.14 -17.57 -1.09
CA LEU A 98 -4.18 -17.32 -0.08
C LEU A 98 -4.61 -18.59 0.65
N ASN A 99 -4.83 -19.68 -0.09
CA ASN A 99 -5.16 -20.98 0.49
C ASN A 99 -4.03 -21.53 1.37
N PHE A 100 -2.78 -21.32 0.96
CA PHE A 100 -1.62 -21.68 1.77
C PHE A 100 -1.58 -20.89 3.08
N LEU A 101 -1.80 -19.57 3.05
CA LEU A 101 -1.83 -18.72 4.24
C LEU A 101 -2.94 -19.13 5.21
N LEU A 102 -4.11 -19.49 4.70
CA LEU A 102 -5.22 -20.03 5.50
C LEU A 102 -4.82 -21.33 6.22
N ARG A 103 -4.20 -22.27 5.50
CA ARG A 103 -3.74 -23.53 6.11
C ARG A 103 -2.65 -23.29 7.15
N ALA A 104 -1.72 -22.37 6.89
CA ALA A 104 -0.67 -22.01 7.82
C ALA A 104 -1.23 -21.38 9.11
N GLU A 105 -2.22 -20.48 9.00
CA GLU A 105 -2.91 -19.92 10.16
C GLU A 105 -3.62 -20.99 10.97
N LYS A 106 -4.37 -21.87 10.31
CA LYS A 106 -5.07 -22.98 10.95
C LYS A 106 -4.10 -23.88 11.74
N LYS A 107 -3.00 -24.29 11.11
CA LYS A 107 -1.95 -25.11 11.75
C LYS A 107 -1.36 -24.41 12.98
N SER A 108 -1.02 -23.13 12.86
CA SER A 108 -0.49 -22.30 13.97
C SER A 108 -1.45 -22.22 15.16
N VAL A 109 -2.75 -22.09 14.89
CA VAL A 109 -3.80 -22.05 15.92
C VAL A 109 -3.96 -23.42 16.60
N GLU A 110 -3.98 -24.50 15.83
CA GLU A 110 -4.06 -25.86 16.35
C GLU A 110 -2.86 -26.20 17.26
N GLU A 111 -1.64 -25.87 16.83
CA GLU A 111 -0.42 -26.07 17.61
C GLU A 111 -0.41 -25.25 18.90
N TYR A 112 -0.83 -23.98 18.84
CA TYR A 112 -0.97 -23.12 20.02
C TYR A 112 -1.96 -23.70 21.03
N ASN A 113 -3.14 -24.08 20.57
CA ASN A 113 -4.20 -24.62 21.43
C ASN A 113 -3.79 -25.95 22.05
N LYS A 114 -3.09 -26.81 21.31
CA LYS A 114 -2.52 -28.05 21.84
C LYS A 114 -1.52 -27.78 22.97
N ALA A 115 -0.56 -26.89 22.73
CA ALA A 115 0.45 -26.52 23.73
C ALA A 115 -0.17 -25.88 24.98
N ALA A 116 -1.18 -25.02 24.81
CA ALA A 116 -1.89 -24.39 25.92
C ALA A 116 -2.63 -25.42 26.80
N LYS A 117 -3.28 -26.41 26.18
CA LYS A 117 -3.96 -27.51 26.88
C LYS A 117 -2.98 -28.41 27.63
N GLU A 118 -1.85 -28.75 27.02
CA GLU A 118 -0.79 -29.54 27.65
C GLU A 118 -0.24 -28.82 28.89
N HIS A 119 0.08 -27.53 28.76
CA HIS A 119 0.55 -26.70 29.87
C HIS A 119 -0.47 -26.58 31.01
N ALA A 120 -1.76 -26.39 30.70
CA ALA A 120 -2.82 -26.32 31.71
C ALA A 120 -2.95 -27.64 32.48
N ARG A 121 -2.89 -28.78 31.77
CA ARG A 121 -2.91 -30.12 32.39
C ARG A 121 -1.72 -30.35 33.31
N GLU A 122 -0.53 -29.91 32.91
CA GLU A 122 0.71 -30.06 33.70
C GLU A 122 0.69 -29.26 35.01
N HIS A 123 0.03 -28.10 35.01
CA HIS A 123 0.00 -27.18 36.15
C HIS A 123 -1.32 -27.20 36.93
N GLY A 124 -2.28 -28.06 36.54
CA GLY A 124 -3.58 -28.18 37.20
C GLY A 124 -4.49 -26.95 37.01
N TYR A 125 -4.30 -26.19 35.93
CA TYR A 125 -5.16 -25.06 35.58
C TYR A 125 -6.45 -25.53 34.89
N GLU A 126 -7.48 -24.69 34.92
CA GLU A 126 -8.66 -24.87 34.07
C GLU A 126 -8.28 -24.82 32.58
N ASP A 127 -9.04 -25.52 31.73
CA ASP A 127 -8.79 -25.60 30.29
C ASP A 127 -8.83 -24.18 29.68
N PRO A 128 -7.74 -23.71 29.04
CA PRO A 128 -7.67 -22.35 28.54
C PRO A 128 -8.68 -22.10 27.41
N SER A 129 -9.09 -20.83 27.28
CA SER A 129 -9.90 -20.39 26.14
C SER A 129 -9.18 -20.72 24.83
N VAL A 130 -9.88 -21.43 23.93
CA VAL A 130 -9.38 -21.81 22.62
C VAL A 130 -9.09 -20.54 21.81
N ARG A 131 -7.84 -20.38 21.36
CA ARG A 131 -7.49 -19.37 20.37
C ARG A 131 -8.23 -19.71 19.08
N LYS A 132 -8.97 -18.75 18.54
CA LYS A 132 -9.63 -18.88 17.24
C LYS A 132 -8.73 -18.39 16.13
N MET A 133 -8.98 -18.89 14.92
CA MET A 133 -8.33 -18.38 13.71
C MET A 133 -8.64 -16.90 13.52
N SER A 134 -7.60 -16.10 13.24
CA SER A 134 -7.75 -14.67 12.97
C SER A 134 -6.81 -14.27 11.82
N ILE A 135 -7.24 -14.58 10.60
CA ILE A 135 -6.59 -14.12 9.38
C ILE A 135 -7.36 -12.92 8.82
N LYS A 136 -6.60 -11.97 8.29
CA LYS A 136 -7.10 -10.68 7.84
C LYS A 136 -6.61 -10.39 6.43
N ALA A 137 -7.40 -9.68 5.63
CA ALA A 137 -6.97 -9.26 4.30
C ALA A 137 -7.46 -7.85 3.97
N VAL A 138 -6.84 -7.16 3.04
CA VAL A 138 -7.32 -5.91 2.47
C VAL A 138 -6.93 -5.93 1.02
N ARG A 139 -7.82 -5.45 0.17
CA ARG A 139 -7.45 -5.23 -1.21
C ARG A 139 -7.51 -3.75 -1.53
N LYS A 140 -6.46 -3.27 -2.19
CA LYS A 140 -6.37 -1.92 -2.78
C LYS A 140 -5.89 -2.09 -4.22
N GLY A 141 -6.82 -1.97 -5.18
CA GLY A 141 -6.54 -2.16 -6.61
C GLY A 141 -5.99 -3.55 -6.94
N CYS A 142 -4.73 -3.58 -7.37
CA CYS A 142 -4.01 -4.81 -7.74
C CYS A 142 -3.15 -5.39 -6.61
N VAL A 143 -3.33 -4.95 -5.36
CA VAL A 143 -2.59 -5.50 -4.21
C VAL A 143 -3.56 -6.09 -3.20
N VAL A 144 -3.29 -7.32 -2.77
CA VAL A 144 -4.01 -8.00 -1.67
C VAL A 144 -3.07 -8.14 -0.49
N THR A 145 -3.24 -7.31 0.53
CA THR A 145 -2.48 -7.35 1.79
C THR A 145 -3.15 -8.32 2.75
N VAL A 146 -2.44 -9.35 3.20
CA VAL A 146 -2.94 -10.35 4.13
C VAL A 146 -2.15 -10.29 5.42
N TRP A 147 -2.83 -10.21 6.56
CA TRP A 147 -2.20 -10.40 7.87
C TRP A 147 -2.63 -11.76 8.42
N ALA A 148 -1.64 -12.64 8.59
CA ALA A 148 -1.82 -13.94 9.21
C ALA A 148 -0.96 -13.99 10.49
N GLY A 149 -1.57 -14.37 11.61
CA GLY A 149 -0.87 -14.53 12.88
C GLY A 149 0.30 -15.51 12.80
N ALA A 150 0.21 -16.53 11.93
CA ALA A 150 1.27 -17.49 11.62
C ALA A 150 2.55 -16.84 11.06
N LEU A 151 2.43 -15.70 10.37
CA LEU A 151 3.59 -14.98 9.82
C LEU A 151 4.12 -13.90 10.77
N LYS A 152 3.33 -13.45 11.74
CA LYS A 152 3.63 -12.28 12.60
C LYS A 152 3.97 -11.01 11.78
N SER A 153 3.54 -10.97 10.52
CA SER A 153 3.80 -9.92 9.53
C SER A 153 2.71 -9.96 8.47
N SER A 154 2.56 -8.86 7.74
CA SER A 154 1.67 -8.80 6.57
C SER A 154 2.39 -9.22 5.30
N ILE A 155 1.67 -9.88 4.39
CA ILE A 155 2.14 -10.22 3.05
C ILE A 155 1.26 -9.53 2.01
N GLN A 156 1.87 -8.74 1.14
CA GLN A 156 1.21 -8.05 0.04
C GLN A 156 1.35 -8.87 -1.23
N ILE A 157 0.25 -9.46 -1.71
CA ILE A 157 0.23 -10.20 -2.97
C ILE A 157 -0.03 -9.21 -4.09
N VAL A 158 0.98 -8.99 -4.94
CA VAL A 158 0.89 -8.06 -6.06
C VAL A 158 0.33 -8.78 -7.29
N LEU A 159 -0.90 -8.43 -7.67
CA LEU A 159 -1.62 -8.88 -8.87
C LEU A 159 -1.10 -8.15 -10.12
N CYS A 160 0.19 -8.31 -10.39
CA CYS A 160 0.85 -7.79 -11.58
C CYS A 160 1.53 -8.96 -12.30
N ASN A 161 1.29 -9.05 -13.60
CA ASN A 161 1.79 -10.16 -14.40
C ASN A 161 3.17 -9.84 -14.98
N TYR A 162 4.24 -10.21 -14.26
CA TYR A 162 5.60 -10.11 -14.77
C TYR A 162 5.92 -11.31 -15.67
N GLY A 163 6.51 -11.08 -16.85
CA GLY A 163 6.86 -12.15 -17.78
C GLY A 163 8.00 -13.04 -17.26
N SER A 164 8.87 -12.52 -16.40
CA SER A 164 9.99 -13.27 -15.81
C SER A 164 10.47 -12.67 -14.48
N LEU A 165 11.30 -13.43 -13.75
CA LEU A 165 11.98 -12.93 -12.55
C LEU A 165 12.87 -11.71 -12.85
N GLU A 166 13.51 -11.66 -14.03
CA GLU A 166 14.30 -10.50 -14.46
C GLU A 166 13.43 -9.23 -14.52
N GLU A 167 12.18 -9.34 -14.95
CA GLU A 167 11.26 -8.21 -14.97
C GLU A 167 10.88 -7.74 -13.56
N VAL A 168 10.64 -8.68 -12.64
CA VAL A 168 10.38 -8.38 -11.22
C VAL A 168 11.56 -7.60 -10.62
N VAL A 169 12.79 -8.03 -10.89
CA VAL A 169 14.01 -7.43 -10.34
C VAL A 169 14.33 -6.07 -10.98
N ARG A 170 14.10 -5.89 -12.28
CA ARG A 170 14.50 -4.67 -13.00
C ARG A 170 13.52 -3.51 -12.88
N GLN A 171 12.22 -3.78 -12.79
CA GLN A 171 11.20 -2.74 -12.83
C GLN A 171 10.97 -2.15 -11.46
N VAL A 172 11.90 -1.27 -11.09
CA VAL A 172 11.93 -0.56 -9.82
C VAL A 172 12.41 0.87 -10.05
N ASP A 173 12.01 1.76 -9.17
CA ASP A 173 12.41 3.16 -9.18
C ASP A 173 13.81 3.42 -8.60
N LEU A 174 14.26 2.53 -7.70
CA LEU A 174 15.59 2.55 -7.11
C LEU A 174 16.21 1.16 -7.29
N SER A 175 17.40 1.07 -7.87
CA SER A 175 18.00 -0.23 -8.24
C SER A 175 18.14 -1.20 -7.06
N VAL A 176 18.43 -0.72 -5.85
CA VAL A 176 18.50 -1.54 -4.64
C VAL A 176 17.15 -2.16 -4.24
N CYS A 177 16.03 -1.55 -4.64
CA CYS A 177 14.68 -2.09 -4.40
C CYS A 177 14.36 -3.27 -5.30
N GLY A 178 15.18 -3.54 -6.33
CA GLY A 178 15.07 -4.72 -7.18
C GLY A 178 15.47 -6.01 -6.48
N ALA A 179 16.14 -5.94 -5.31
CA ALA A 179 16.53 -7.11 -4.56
C ALA A 179 15.33 -8.03 -4.30
N SER A 180 15.38 -9.23 -4.86
CA SER A 180 14.26 -10.19 -4.89
C SER A 180 14.71 -11.57 -4.44
N PHE A 181 13.93 -12.23 -3.60
CA PHE A 181 14.17 -13.58 -3.09
C PHE A 181 13.12 -14.53 -3.66
N ASP A 182 13.55 -15.55 -4.40
CA ASP A 182 12.66 -16.52 -5.09
C ASP A 182 12.37 -17.79 -4.26
N GLY A 183 12.67 -17.77 -2.96
CA GLY A 183 12.58 -18.94 -2.09
C GLY A 183 13.89 -19.73 -1.95
N SER A 184 14.88 -19.47 -2.81
CA SER A 184 16.19 -20.11 -2.78
C SER A 184 17.33 -19.09 -2.81
N SER A 185 17.30 -18.20 -3.80
CA SER A 185 18.36 -17.26 -4.11
C SER A 185 17.88 -15.82 -4.05
N VAL A 186 18.80 -14.92 -3.72
CA VAL A 186 18.55 -13.48 -3.77
C VAL A 186 19.17 -12.91 -5.04
N TRP A 187 18.35 -12.24 -5.83
CA TRP A 187 18.70 -11.69 -7.13
C TRP A 187 18.67 -10.17 -7.13
N VAL A 188 19.64 -9.56 -7.80
CA VAL A 188 19.75 -8.11 -7.98
C VAL A 188 20.13 -7.78 -9.41
N THR A 189 19.79 -6.57 -9.85
CA THR A 189 20.38 -5.98 -11.07
C THR A 189 21.83 -5.57 -10.81
N GLU A 190 22.56 -5.23 -11.88
CA GLU A 190 23.89 -4.62 -11.78
C GLU A 190 23.89 -3.37 -10.87
N GLY A 191 22.92 -2.47 -11.05
CA GLY A 191 22.76 -1.29 -10.21
C GLY A 191 22.43 -1.63 -8.75
N GLY A 192 21.64 -2.69 -8.51
CA GLY A 192 21.36 -3.20 -7.18
C GLY A 192 22.60 -3.78 -6.49
N LYS A 193 23.39 -4.57 -7.22
CA LYS A 193 24.70 -5.07 -6.79
C LYS A 193 25.63 -3.92 -6.42
N TRP A 194 25.81 -2.96 -7.33
CA TRP A 194 26.63 -1.78 -7.07
C TRP A 194 26.16 -1.02 -5.83
N SER A 195 24.85 -0.91 -5.64
CA SER A 195 24.28 -0.19 -4.50
C SER A 195 24.58 -0.89 -3.16
N LEU A 196 24.51 -2.22 -3.14
CA LEU A 196 24.81 -3.02 -1.95
C LEU A 196 26.32 -3.07 -1.65
N GLU A 197 27.17 -3.12 -2.67
CA GLU A 197 28.64 -3.07 -2.51
C GLU A 197 29.10 -1.74 -1.92
N ASN A 198 28.51 -0.63 -2.39
CA ASN A 198 28.95 0.70 -2.04
C ASN A 198 28.17 1.33 -0.89
N MET A 199 27.06 0.72 -0.47
CA MET A 199 26.09 1.32 0.45
C MET A 199 25.70 2.73 0.00
N ALA A 200 25.44 2.86 -1.30
CA ALA A 200 25.05 4.09 -1.96
C ALA A 200 23.99 3.78 -3.02
N ILE A 201 23.11 4.73 -3.32
CA ILE A 201 22.08 4.59 -4.35
C ILE A 201 22.30 5.69 -5.37
N ARG A 202 22.48 5.30 -6.62
CA ARG A 202 22.59 6.23 -7.74
C ARG A 202 21.19 6.56 -8.25
N VAL A 203 20.84 7.85 -8.25
CA VAL A 203 19.58 8.34 -8.78
C VAL A 203 19.72 8.58 -10.27
N GLU A 204 19.14 7.71 -11.08
CA GLU A 204 19.10 7.87 -12.52
C GLU A 204 17.95 8.81 -12.91
N THR A 205 18.26 9.91 -13.59
CA THR A 205 17.29 11.00 -13.88
C THR A 205 16.66 10.91 -15.27
N GLU A 206 17.01 9.90 -16.06
CA GLU A 206 16.58 9.79 -17.46
C GLU A 206 15.25 9.04 -17.65
N GLU A 207 14.97 8.04 -16.80
CA GLU A 207 13.82 7.16 -16.99
C GLU A 207 12.68 7.38 -15.98
N PHE A 208 13.00 7.45 -14.68
CA PHE A 208 12.01 7.57 -13.62
C PHE A 208 12.57 8.32 -12.41
N PHE A 209 11.78 9.23 -11.82
CA PHE A 209 12.19 9.94 -10.60
C PHE A 209 11.71 9.20 -9.35
N PRO A 210 12.62 8.74 -8.48
CA PRO A 210 12.21 8.19 -7.20
C PRO A 210 11.62 9.31 -6.33
N SER A 211 10.57 8.99 -5.58
CA SER A 211 10.02 9.98 -4.65
C SER A 211 11.01 10.31 -3.54
N SER A 212 10.99 11.56 -3.08
CA SER A 212 11.81 12.00 -1.93
C SER A 212 11.61 11.10 -0.72
N ALA A 213 10.38 10.60 -0.49
CA ALA A 213 10.07 9.70 0.61
C ALA A 213 10.81 8.37 0.51
N ARG A 214 10.95 7.80 -0.71
CA ARG A 214 11.72 6.59 -0.94
C ARG A 214 13.22 6.84 -0.78
N LEU A 215 13.74 7.96 -1.28
CA LEU A 215 15.14 8.35 -1.05
C LEU A 215 15.44 8.47 0.45
N LYS A 216 14.57 9.14 1.23
CA LYS A 216 14.69 9.22 2.69
C LYS A 216 14.67 7.83 3.34
N LYS A 217 13.71 6.98 2.98
CA LYS A 217 13.58 5.62 3.53
C LYS A 217 14.90 4.86 3.41
N TYR A 218 15.52 4.85 2.24
CA TYR A 218 16.78 4.12 2.03
C TYR A 218 18.01 4.86 2.59
N PHE A 219 17.99 6.18 2.64
CA PHE A 219 19.02 6.94 3.34
C PHE A 219 19.06 6.63 4.85
N ASP A 220 17.89 6.44 5.47
CA ASP A 220 17.73 5.98 6.85
C ASP A 220 18.10 4.49 7.01
N LYS A 221 18.04 3.71 5.92
CA LYS A 221 18.63 2.37 5.85
C LYS A 221 20.16 2.36 5.84
N GLY A 222 20.77 3.53 5.67
CA GLY A 222 22.21 3.72 5.75
C GLY A 222 22.89 3.75 4.39
N PHE A 223 22.11 3.86 3.30
CA PHE A 223 22.64 4.16 1.96
C PHE A 223 22.92 5.66 1.84
N ASP A 224 24.02 6.03 1.19
CA ASP A 224 24.23 7.40 0.72
C ASP A 224 23.46 7.60 -0.61
N ILE A 225 23.10 8.84 -0.98
CA ILE A 225 22.37 9.10 -2.23
C ILE A 225 23.28 9.84 -3.20
N VAL A 226 23.62 9.19 -4.31
CA VAL A 226 24.42 9.78 -5.39
C VAL A 226 23.47 10.45 -6.37
N LEU A 227 23.78 11.70 -6.70
CA LEU A 227 23.02 12.59 -7.57
C LEU A 227 23.88 12.97 -8.80
N PRO A 228 23.99 12.07 -9.79
CA PRO A 228 24.76 12.32 -11.00
C PRO A 228 24.14 13.49 -11.77
N GLY A 229 24.96 14.47 -12.16
CA GLY A 229 24.48 15.67 -12.85
C GLY A 229 24.16 16.86 -11.95
N LEU A 230 24.16 16.71 -10.62
CA LEU A 230 24.11 17.86 -9.71
C LEU A 230 25.46 18.59 -9.69
N ASP A 231 25.44 19.90 -9.95
CA ASP A 231 26.60 20.78 -9.81
C ASP A 231 26.68 21.34 -8.38
N VAL A 232 27.61 20.78 -7.61
CA VAL A 232 27.86 21.18 -6.23
C VAL A 232 28.33 22.63 -6.14
N ALA A 233 28.98 23.18 -7.17
CA ALA A 233 29.43 24.57 -7.17
C ALA A 233 28.27 25.57 -7.28
N LYS A 234 27.12 25.15 -7.81
CA LYS A 234 25.90 25.96 -7.91
C LYS A 234 25.07 25.96 -6.62
N LEU A 235 25.42 25.14 -5.63
CA LEU A 235 24.69 25.03 -4.37
C LEU A 235 24.89 26.26 -3.47
N PRO A 236 23.83 26.83 -2.87
CA PRO A 236 23.95 27.94 -1.93
C PRO A 236 24.75 27.56 -0.68
N THR A 237 25.64 28.44 -0.23
CA THR A 237 26.43 28.24 1.00
C THR A 237 26.39 29.48 1.91
N ASN A 238 25.33 30.28 1.75
CA ASN A 238 25.19 31.60 2.34
C ASN A 238 25.17 31.56 3.88
N TYR A 239 24.64 30.47 4.43
CA TYR A 239 24.35 30.32 5.85
C TYR A 239 25.35 29.42 6.59
N HIS A 240 26.18 28.67 5.85
CA HIS A 240 27.20 27.79 6.45
C HIS A 240 28.18 28.55 7.38
N ARG A 241 28.57 29.78 7.03
CA ARG A 241 29.46 30.62 7.86
C ARG A 241 28.85 30.98 9.22
N LEU A 242 27.53 30.88 9.36
CA LEU A 242 26.78 31.14 10.59
C LEU A 242 26.47 29.84 11.36
N GLY A 243 26.93 28.68 10.88
CA GLY A 243 26.57 27.37 11.45
C GLY A 243 25.13 26.96 11.17
N LEU A 244 24.48 27.58 10.19
CA LEU A 244 23.10 27.30 9.79
C LEU A 244 23.06 26.48 8.49
N ALA A 245 21.99 25.70 8.30
CA ALA A 245 21.80 24.90 7.11
C ALA A 245 21.33 25.75 5.92
N ASP A 246 21.82 25.43 4.73
CA ASP A 246 21.28 25.90 3.45
C ASP A 246 20.28 24.86 2.90
N ALA A 247 19.50 25.25 1.89
CA ALA A 247 18.51 24.40 1.25
C ALA A 247 18.77 24.25 -0.25
N PHE A 248 18.51 23.04 -0.74
CA PHE A 248 18.37 22.72 -2.15
C PHE A 248 16.88 22.53 -2.43
N GLU A 249 16.39 23.22 -3.46
CA GLU A 249 15.01 23.13 -3.91
C GLU A 249 14.99 22.94 -5.42
N SER A 250 14.48 21.81 -5.86
CA SER A 250 14.23 21.50 -7.27
C SER A 250 12.81 20.95 -7.44
N PRO A 251 12.32 20.82 -8.70
CA PRO A 251 10.96 20.35 -8.96
C PRO A 251 10.63 18.98 -8.35
N SER A 252 11.63 18.10 -8.21
CA SER A 252 11.43 16.69 -7.82
C SER A 252 12.14 16.30 -6.52
N LEU A 253 12.96 17.18 -5.94
CA LEU A 253 13.72 16.88 -4.74
C LEU A 253 13.99 18.16 -3.94
N THR A 254 13.67 18.13 -2.65
CA THR A 254 13.99 19.22 -1.73
C THR A 254 14.69 18.66 -0.50
N PHE A 255 15.80 19.29 -0.11
CA PHE A 255 16.53 18.93 1.10
C PHE A 255 17.31 20.10 1.69
N SER A 256 17.67 19.99 2.96
CA SER A 256 18.60 20.90 3.63
C SER A 256 19.91 20.21 3.96
N TYR A 257 21.00 20.96 3.97
CA TYR A 257 22.35 20.47 4.24
C TYR A 257 23.13 21.48 5.06
N SER A 258 24.05 20.98 5.88
CA SER A 258 24.81 21.79 6.84
C SER A 258 26.27 21.98 6.45
N GLY A 259 26.71 21.37 5.34
CA GLY A 259 28.08 21.48 4.88
C GLY A 259 28.33 20.74 3.58
N ILE A 260 29.37 21.16 2.88
CA ILE A 260 29.84 20.55 1.64
C ILE A 260 31.35 20.33 1.76
N THR A 261 31.83 19.15 1.38
CA THR A 261 33.26 18.85 1.29
C THR A 261 33.53 18.08 0.01
N LYS A 262 34.13 18.75 -0.98
CA LYS A 262 34.20 18.25 -2.37
C LYS A 262 32.77 17.89 -2.84
N ASN A 263 32.54 16.67 -3.28
CA ASN A 263 31.23 16.21 -3.71
C ASN A 263 30.34 15.66 -2.59
N LYS A 264 30.81 15.64 -1.33
CA LYS A 264 30.02 15.17 -0.19
C LYS A 264 29.16 16.31 0.33
N ILE A 265 27.85 16.14 0.28
CA ILE A 265 26.85 17.07 0.80
C ILE A 265 26.31 16.49 2.10
N LEU A 266 26.59 17.16 3.22
CA LEU A 266 26.17 16.69 4.53
C LEU A 266 24.67 16.99 4.72
N LEU A 267 23.86 15.95 4.50
CA LEU A 267 22.40 16.05 4.57
C LEU A 267 21.95 16.29 6.01
N ASN A 268 21.10 17.31 6.18
CA ASN A 268 20.41 17.60 7.43
C ASN A 268 19.01 16.95 7.44
N ALA A 269 18.18 17.25 6.42
CA ALA A 269 16.84 16.69 6.29
C ALA A 269 16.33 16.71 4.84
N PHE A 270 15.53 15.72 4.47
CA PHE A 270 14.64 15.79 3.31
C PHE A 270 13.39 16.61 3.67
N HIS A 271 12.89 17.38 2.71
CA HIS A 271 11.66 18.15 2.86
C HIS A 271 10.64 17.67 1.83
N PHE A 272 9.39 17.53 2.25
CA PHE A 272 8.30 16.99 1.44
C PHE A 272 7.28 18.07 1.15
N SER A 273 6.77 18.11 -0.07
CA SER A 273 5.54 18.83 -0.39
C SER A 273 4.38 18.25 0.44
N ILE A 274 3.38 19.06 0.77
CA ILE A 274 2.14 18.59 1.43
C ILE A 274 1.49 17.44 0.64
N ASN A 275 1.67 17.42 -0.69
CA ASN A 275 1.15 16.37 -1.58
C ASN A 275 2.04 15.12 -1.64
N GLU A 276 3.23 15.14 -1.02
CA GLU A 276 4.18 14.02 -0.96
C GLU A 276 4.31 13.44 0.47
N MET A 277 3.47 13.89 1.41
CA MET A 277 3.46 13.28 2.74
C MET A 277 3.21 11.77 2.57
N PRO A 278 4.06 10.92 3.15
CA PRO A 278 3.82 9.49 3.09
C PRO A 278 2.45 9.24 3.72
N ASP A 279 1.59 8.51 3.01
CA ASP A 279 0.33 8.01 3.58
C ASP A 279 0.68 7.41 4.95
N GLU A 280 0.17 8.01 6.03
CA GLU A 280 0.13 7.30 7.29
C GLU A 280 -0.81 6.12 7.04
N ASP A 281 -0.26 4.90 6.99
CA ASP A 281 -0.98 3.64 6.76
C ASP A 281 -2.06 3.46 7.83
N THR A 282 -3.22 4.11 7.67
CA THR A 282 -4.45 3.77 8.37
C THR A 282 -5.08 2.61 7.61
N ASP A 283 -4.40 1.45 7.64
CA ASP A 283 -4.85 0.24 6.97
C ASP A 283 -6.07 -0.34 7.71
N ASN A 284 -7.18 -0.43 6.99
CA ASN A 284 -8.44 -0.98 7.49
C ASN A 284 -8.54 -2.47 7.10
N TRP A 285 -8.45 -3.39 8.07
CA TRP A 285 -8.25 -4.85 7.85
C TRP A 285 -9.55 -5.70 7.82
N LEU A 286 -9.74 -6.60 6.83
CA LEU A 286 -10.75 -7.70 6.86
C LEU A 286 -10.41 -8.72 7.96
N GLY A 287 -11.34 -9.55 8.43
CA GLY A 287 -11.06 -10.66 9.37
C GLY A 287 -11.90 -11.90 9.06
N TYR A 288 -11.41 -13.10 9.42
CA TYR A 288 -12.14 -14.38 9.30
C TYR A 288 -12.58 -14.91 10.66
N ASP A 289 -13.81 -15.43 10.75
CA ASP A 289 -14.38 -16.08 11.95
C ASP A 289 -14.97 -17.46 11.62
N GLU A 290 -14.53 -18.45 12.39
CA GLU A 290 -14.74 -19.87 12.13
C GLU A 290 -16.15 -20.35 12.55
N ASP A 291 -16.81 -19.65 13.49
CA ASP A 291 -18.08 -20.12 14.08
C ASP A 291 -19.28 -20.05 13.11
N ASN A 292 -19.17 -19.32 11.99
CA ASN A 292 -20.25 -19.13 11.03
C ASN A 292 -19.87 -19.47 9.57
N GLY A 293 -18.63 -19.90 9.30
CA GLY A 293 -18.12 -19.99 7.94
C GLY A 293 -18.19 -18.66 7.18
N ARG A 294 -18.14 -17.54 7.89
CA ARG A 294 -18.33 -16.18 7.38
C ARG A 294 -17.16 -15.29 7.80
N THR A 295 -16.72 -14.44 6.88
CA THR A 295 -15.74 -13.39 7.13
C THR A 295 -16.34 -12.37 8.10
N THR A 296 -15.84 -12.26 9.34
CA THR A 296 -16.21 -11.18 10.26
C THR A 296 -14.96 -10.44 10.76
N PHE A 297 -15.05 -9.12 10.78
CA PHE A 297 -13.92 -8.22 10.96
C PHE A 297 -13.54 -8.02 12.42
N VAL A 298 -12.25 -7.79 12.66
CA VAL A 298 -11.63 -7.78 14.01
C VAL A 298 -11.63 -6.38 14.67
N ASN A 299 -12.11 -5.31 14.02
CA ASN A 299 -12.19 -4.00 14.66
C ASN A 299 -13.39 -3.15 14.18
N ALA A 300 -14.25 -2.73 15.10
CA ALA A 300 -15.52 -2.05 14.79
C ALA A 300 -15.36 -0.64 14.20
N THR A 301 -14.23 0.02 14.45
CA THR A 301 -13.93 1.38 13.95
C THR A 301 -13.48 1.35 12.49
N ASP A 302 -12.66 0.36 12.12
CA ASP A 302 -12.08 0.21 10.78
C ASP A 302 -13.10 -0.31 9.76
N ASN A 303 -14.08 -1.10 10.23
CA ASN A 303 -15.26 -1.51 9.45
C ASN A 303 -16.04 -0.33 8.90
N LYS A 304 -16.19 0.72 9.70
CA LYS A 304 -16.91 1.91 9.25
C LYS A 304 -16.12 2.60 8.15
N THR A 305 -14.80 2.80 8.29
CA THR A 305 -14.03 3.57 7.32
C THR A 305 -14.04 2.95 5.92
N VAL A 306 -13.79 1.64 5.80
CA VAL A 306 -13.83 0.93 4.50
C VAL A 306 -15.24 0.84 3.95
N LEU A 307 -16.24 0.59 4.80
CA LEU A 307 -17.63 0.52 4.36
C LEU A 307 -18.14 1.88 3.89
N TYR A 308 -17.74 2.94 4.60
CA TYR A 308 -18.02 4.33 4.27
C TYR A 308 -17.38 4.68 2.92
N ALA A 309 -16.11 4.34 2.69
CA ALA A 309 -15.43 4.62 1.43
C ALA A 309 -16.08 3.90 0.23
N ASN A 310 -16.46 2.63 0.38
CA ASN A 310 -17.16 1.90 -0.69
C ASN A 310 -18.56 2.45 -0.96
N ILE A 311 -19.29 2.82 0.10
CA ILE A 311 -20.65 3.35 -0.04
C ILE A 311 -20.64 4.78 -0.57
N GLU A 312 -19.68 5.61 -0.19
CA GLU A 312 -19.45 6.94 -0.78
C GLU A 312 -19.23 6.83 -2.30
N LYS A 313 -18.43 5.86 -2.73
CA LYS A 313 -18.22 5.63 -4.17
C LYS A 313 -19.47 5.08 -4.84
N LEU A 314 -20.19 4.15 -4.20
CA LEU A 314 -21.48 3.67 -4.70
C LEU A 314 -22.48 4.82 -4.85
N VAL A 315 -22.53 5.74 -3.88
CA VAL A 315 -23.36 6.96 -3.90
C VAL A 315 -22.96 7.87 -5.07
N SER A 316 -21.65 8.06 -5.30
CA SER A 316 -21.13 8.89 -6.40
C SER A 316 -21.46 8.30 -7.78
N VAL A 317 -21.27 6.99 -7.96
CA VAL A 317 -21.66 6.26 -9.17
C VAL A 317 -23.20 6.24 -9.32
N SER A 318 -23.93 6.28 -8.21
CA SER A 318 -25.39 6.31 -8.19
C SER A 318 -25.99 7.62 -8.71
N SER A 319 -25.28 8.74 -8.55
CA SER A 319 -25.71 10.06 -9.01
C SER A 319 -25.35 10.43 -10.45
N ALA A 320 -24.45 9.70 -11.11
CA ALA A 320 -24.13 9.96 -12.51
C ALA A 320 -25.31 9.56 -13.41
N SER A 321 -25.90 10.54 -14.10
CA SER A 321 -27.10 10.39 -14.93
C SER A 321 -26.89 9.67 -16.27
N ASN A 322 -25.78 8.96 -16.46
CA ASN A 322 -25.53 8.23 -17.69
C ASN A 322 -24.51 7.09 -17.50
N PRO A 323 -24.88 5.80 -17.65
CA PRO A 323 -23.94 4.70 -17.79
C PRO A 323 -23.36 4.59 -19.21
N SER A 324 -23.40 5.66 -20.02
CA SER A 324 -23.03 5.59 -21.43
C SER A 324 -21.51 5.49 -21.62
N ASN A 325 -21.07 4.29 -21.98
CA ASN A 325 -20.02 3.96 -22.97
C ASN A 325 -18.54 4.26 -22.71
N ASN A 326 -18.12 4.76 -21.55
CA ASN A 326 -16.68 4.78 -21.24
C ASN A 326 -16.31 3.60 -20.34
N ALA A 327 -15.82 2.52 -20.96
CA ALA A 327 -15.17 1.40 -20.27
C ALA A 327 -13.97 1.83 -19.39
N ASP A 328 -13.51 3.09 -19.52
CA ASP A 328 -12.43 3.70 -18.75
C ASP A 328 -12.85 4.20 -17.36
N ASP A 329 -14.15 4.46 -17.13
CA ASP A 329 -14.63 4.97 -15.84
C ASP A 329 -14.87 3.82 -14.85
N SER A 330 -15.32 2.65 -15.34
CA SER A 330 -15.50 1.45 -14.52
C SER A 330 -14.17 0.82 -14.05
N THR A 331 -13.10 0.94 -14.83
CA THR A 331 -11.75 0.50 -14.45
C THR A 331 -11.10 1.41 -13.41
N THR A 332 -11.37 2.73 -13.46
CA THR A 332 -10.94 3.70 -12.45
C THR A 332 -11.66 3.45 -11.13
N VAL A 333 -12.98 3.23 -11.22
CA VAL A 333 -13.84 2.91 -10.09
C VAL A 333 -13.45 1.57 -9.43
N ALA A 334 -12.97 0.55 -10.15
CA ALA A 334 -12.50 -0.70 -9.56
C ALA A 334 -11.14 -0.62 -8.81
N ARG A 335 -10.32 0.41 -9.07
CA ARG A 335 -8.96 0.51 -8.51
C ARG A 335 -8.92 0.93 -7.04
N ASP A 336 -9.95 1.63 -6.57
CA ASP A 336 -9.91 2.26 -5.26
C ASP A 336 -10.86 1.62 -4.23
N PHE A 337 -11.61 0.59 -4.61
CA PHE A 337 -12.55 -0.07 -3.69
C PHE A 337 -11.83 -1.07 -2.79
N HIS A 338 -12.27 -1.14 -1.53
CA HIS A 338 -11.77 -2.08 -0.54
C HIS A 338 -12.73 -3.27 -0.45
N VAL A 339 -12.28 -4.50 -0.62
CA VAL A 339 -13.20 -5.65 -0.64
C VAL A 339 -13.90 -5.86 0.71
N PHE A 340 -15.22 -6.00 0.65
CA PHE A 340 -16.09 -6.70 1.60
C PHE A 340 -16.52 -8.01 0.94
N ALA A 341 -16.53 -9.12 1.68
CA ALA A 341 -17.25 -10.29 1.21
C ALA A 341 -17.84 -11.10 2.37
N GLU A 342 -19.13 -11.44 2.25
CA GLU A 342 -19.77 -12.59 2.89
C GLU A 342 -19.57 -13.87 2.02
N ALA A 343 -18.44 -13.96 1.30
CA ALA A 343 -18.04 -15.13 0.53
C ALA A 343 -16.91 -15.88 1.28
N ASP A 344 -16.57 -17.09 0.82
CA ASP A 344 -15.34 -17.74 1.29
C ASP A 344 -14.14 -16.77 1.13
N PHE A 345 -13.26 -16.73 2.14
CA PHE A 345 -12.22 -15.70 2.34
C PHE A 345 -11.42 -15.41 1.07
N VAL A 346 -11.08 -16.47 0.35
CA VAL A 346 -10.28 -16.43 -0.87
C VAL A 346 -11.02 -15.78 -2.02
N THR A 347 -12.29 -16.13 -2.22
CA THR A 347 -13.17 -15.56 -3.24
C THR A 347 -13.39 -14.08 -2.97
N GLY A 348 -13.57 -13.69 -1.70
CA GLY A 348 -13.62 -12.29 -1.32
C GLY A 348 -12.37 -11.54 -1.77
N CYS A 349 -11.19 -11.98 -1.33
CA CYS A 349 -9.91 -11.32 -1.65
C CYS A 349 -9.68 -11.12 -3.16
N LEU A 350 -10.13 -12.07 -3.99
CA LEU A 350 -9.90 -12.06 -5.43
C LEU A 350 -11.10 -11.57 -6.25
N ALA A 351 -12.19 -11.14 -5.63
CA ALA A 351 -13.34 -10.60 -6.36
C ALA A 351 -12.95 -9.35 -7.17
N ALA A 352 -13.45 -9.21 -8.40
CA ALA A 352 -13.24 -7.98 -9.17
C ALA A 352 -13.87 -6.74 -8.52
N TRP A 353 -14.79 -6.93 -7.58
CA TRP A 353 -15.53 -5.88 -6.90
C TRP A 353 -15.93 -6.29 -5.48
N PRO A 354 -15.99 -5.37 -4.49
CA PRO A 354 -16.53 -5.66 -3.17
C PRO A 354 -18.01 -6.03 -3.24
N MET A 355 -18.40 -7.18 -2.69
CA MET A 355 -19.81 -7.56 -2.64
C MET A 355 -20.50 -6.83 -1.48
N LEU A 356 -21.01 -5.62 -1.74
CA LEU A 356 -21.83 -4.87 -0.79
C LEU A 356 -23.24 -5.49 -0.71
N THR A 357 -23.70 -5.75 0.51
CA THR A 357 -25.08 -6.18 0.76
C THR A 357 -26.01 -4.98 0.97
N SER A 358 -27.29 -5.12 0.67
CA SER A 358 -28.29 -4.07 0.94
C SER A 358 -28.30 -3.65 2.40
N ARG A 359 -28.12 -4.61 3.31
CA ARG A 359 -28.03 -4.36 4.76
C ARG A 359 -26.86 -3.45 5.14
N GLN A 360 -25.71 -3.62 4.50
CA GLN A 360 -24.53 -2.78 4.74
C GLN A 360 -24.73 -1.35 4.21
N VAL A 361 -25.36 -1.21 3.05
CA VAL A 361 -25.76 0.10 2.50
C VAL A 361 -26.70 0.83 3.45
N GLU A 362 -27.75 0.13 3.89
CA GLU A 362 -28.76 0.67 4.80
C GLU A 362 -28.16 1.12 6.12
N ASN A 363 -27.40 0.25 6.80
CA ASN A 363 -26.80 0.56 8.10
C ASN A 363 -25.82 1.74 8.03
N THR A 364 -25.09 1.88 6.92
CA THR A 364 -24.09 2.94 6.77
C THR A 364 -24.73 4.28 6.48
N LEU A 365 -25.68 4.34 5.55
CA LEU A 365 -26.42 5.57 5.25
C LEU A 365 -27.26 6.01 6.46
N GLU A 366 -27.76 5.06 7.24
CA GLU A 366 -28.43 5.34 8.50
C GLU A 366 -27.47 5.90 9.56
N GLY A 367 -26.27 5.33 9.69
CA GLY A 367 -25.21 5.89 10.53
C GLY A 367 -24.80 7.29 10.09
N ALA A 368 -24.60 7.50 8.78
CA ALA A 368 -24.27 8.79 8.20
C ALA A 368 -25.36 9.83 8.47
N ARG A 369 -26.65 9.48 8.43
CA ARG A 369 -27.76 10.37 8.81
C ARG A 369 -27.55 10.97 10.20
N HIS A 370 -27.14 10.16 11.17
CA HIS A 370 -26.87 10.59 12.54
C HIS A 370 -25.62 11.47 12.66
N GLU A 371 -24.64 11.29 11.77
CA GLU A 371 -23.43 12.12 11.70
C GLU A 371 -23.66 13.45 10.96
N ILE A 372 -24.55 13.44 9.97
CA ILE A 372 -25.00 14.62 9.22
C ILE A 372 -25.78 15.54 10.15
N PHE A 373 -26.69 14.99 10.95
CA PHE A 373 -27.55 15.80 11.82
C PHE A 373 -27.52 15.29 13.27
N ARG A 374 -26.74 16.00 14.12
CA ARG A 374 -26.51 15.65 15.52
C ARG A 374 -26.90 16.82 16.43
N GLY A 375 -28.14 16.79 16.94
CA GLY A 375 -28.68 17.88 17.74
C GLY A 375 -28.92 19.14 16.88
N PRO A 376 -28.41 20.33 17.25
CA PRO A 376 -28.58 21.54 16.44
C PRO A 376 -27.57 21.68 15.29
N LEU A 377 -26.60 20.77 15.19
CA LEU A 377 -25.47 20.88 14.25
C LEU A 377 -25.74 20.05 12.99
N LEU A 378 -25.55 20.69 11.84
CA LEU A 378 -25.52 20.04 10.53
C LEU A 378 -24.08 19.97 10.03
N ASN A 379 -23.64 18.78 9.62
CA ASN A 379 -22.33 18.54 9.02
C ASN A 379 -22.45 18.53 7.49
N PHE A 380 -22.11 19.66 6.86
CA PHE A 380 -22.19 19.85 5.40
C PHE A 380 -21.30 18.88 4.63
N ALA A 381 -20.06 18.67 5.09
CA ALA A 381 -19.12 17.75 4.45
C ALA A 381 -19.68 16.32 4.42
N LYS A 382 -20.28 15.86 5.53
CA LYS A 382 -20.94 14.54 5.60
C LYS A 382 -22.20 14.47 4.74
N PHE A 383 -22.96 15.56 4.63
CA PHE A 383 -24.13 15.62 3.75
C PHE A 383 -23.70 15.43 2.31
N GLU A 384 -22.76 16.24 1.84
CA GLU A 384 -22.26 16.16 0.46
C GLU A 384 -21.53 14.85 0.18
N GLN A 385 -20.95 14.21 1.21
CA GLN A 385 -20.32 12.89 1.08
C GLN A 385 -21.36 11.78 0.80
N PHE A 386 -22.47 11.74 1.55
CA PHE A 386 -23.40 10.61 1.53
C PHE A 386 -24.74 10.86 0.84
N ILE A 387 -25.10 12.10 0.56
CA ILE A 387 -26.37 12.49 -0.05
C ILE A 387 -26.08 13.22 -1.35
N LYS A 388 -26.29 12.53 -2.48
CA LYS A 388 -26.14 13.08 -3.84
C LYS A 388 -27.46 13.20 -4.60
N VAL A 389 -28.51 12.55 -4.09
CA VAL A 389 -29.86 12.59 -4.68
C VAL A 389 -30.53 13.96 -4.60
N VAL A 390 -30.03 14.87 -3.76
CA VAL A 390 -30.50 16.25 -3.64
C VAL A 390 -29.28 17.17 -3.45
N ASP A 391 -29.23 18.28 -4.18
CA ASP A 391 -28.21 19.31 -3.98
C ASP A 391 -28.36 19.98 -2.61
N LEU A 392 -27.23 20.34 -1.98
CA LEU A 392 -27.23 20.94 -0.66
C LEU A 392 -28.08 22.22 -0.61
N LYS A 393 -27.99 23.10 -1.62
CA LYS A 393 -28.75 24.35 -1.65
C LYS A 393 -30.25 24.11 -1.80
N ASP A 394 -30.62 23.18 -2.67
CA ASP A 394 -32.02 22.81 -2.88
C ASP A 394 -32.62 22.16 -1.63
N PHE A 395 -31.83 21.33 -0.93
CA PHE A 395 -32.22 20.76 0.34
C PHE A 395 -32.54 21.86 1.37
N PHE A 396 -31.65 22.84 1.53
CA PHE A 396 -31.86 23.95 2.48
C PHE A 396 -33.07 24.81 2.14
N LYS A 397 -33.30 25.06 0.85
CA LYS A 397 -34.51 25.76 0.40
C LYS A 397 -35.76 24.98 0.81
N ALA A 398 -35.79 23.68 0.54
CA ALA A 398 -36.92 22.83 0.90
C ALA A 398 -37.16 22.76 2.42
N VAL A 399 -36.09 22.75 3.24
CA VAL A 399 -36.21 22.81 4.70
C VAL A 399 -36.84 24.12 5.17
N THR A 400 -36.42 25.25 4.58
CA THR A 400 -36.93 26.57 4.93
C THR A 400 -38.40 26.71 4.54
N ASP A 401 -38.75 26.28 3.33
CA ASP A 401 -40.12 26.33 2.82
C ASP A 401 -41.05 25.46 3.70
N LYS A 402 -40.67 24.21 3.99
CA LYS A 402 -41.45 23.30 4.85
C LYS A 402 -41.61 23.81 6.28
N ALA A 403 -40.56 24.41 6.85
CA ALA A 403 -40.63 24.99 8.20
C ALA A 403 -41.64 26.16 8.25
N ALA A 404 -41.67 27.00 7.21
CA ALA A 404 -42.61 28.10 7.08
C ALA A 404 -44.04 27.61 6.84
N GLU A 405 -44.24 26.66 5.93
CA GLU A 405 -45.55 26.12 5.56
C GLU A 405 -46.22 25.36 6.71
N GLU A 406 -45.47 24.53 7.44
CA GLU A 406 -46.01 23.70 8.53
C GLU A 406 -45.95 24.39 9.90
N GLY A 407 -45.45 25.62 9.97
CA GLY A 407 -45.25 26.36 11.22
C GLY A 407 -44.36 25.61 12.23
N CYS A 408 -43.41 24.82 11.74
CA CYS A 408 -42.56 23.97 12.58
C CYS A 408 -41.13 24.51 12.67
N GLY A 409 -40.39 24.09 13.70
CA GLY A 409 -38.99 24.50 13.85
C GLY A 409 -38.10 23.92 12.74
N PHE A 410 -37.11 24.71 12.29
CA PHE A 410 -36.13 24.32 11.25
C PHE A 410 -35.53 22.93 11.50
N GLN A 411 -35.21 22.60 12.75
CA GLN A 411 -34.64 21.30 13.13
C GLN A 411 -35.59 20.13 12.84
N LYS A 412 -36.90 20.31 13.04
CA LYS A 412 -37.91 19.28 12.76
C LYS A 412 -38.03 19.07 11.25
N ALA A 413 -38.17 20.16 10.49
CA ALA A 413 -38.22 20.11 9.02
C ALA A 413 -36.95 19.47 8.43
N CYS A 414 -35.77 19.83 8.94
CA CYS A 414 -34.49 19.27 8.51
C CYS A 414 -34.40 17.76 8.77
N LYS A 415 -34.83 17.29 9.95
CA LYS A 415 -34.80 15.87 10.30
C LYS A 415 -35.72 15.04 9.40
N GLU A 416 -36.91 15.55 9.10
CA GLU A 416 -37.88 14.88 8.22
C GLU A 416 -37.39 14.81 6.78
N LEU A 417 -36.91 15.93 6.22
CA LEU A 417 -36.42 15.95 4.84
C LEU A 417 -35.11 15.17 4.68
N LEU A 418 -34.22 15.18 5.68
CA LEU A 418 -33.00 14.37 5.65
C LEU A 418 -33.34 12.87 5.65
N LEU A 419 -34.34 12.44 6.43
CA LEU A 419 -34.81 11.06 6.39
C LEU A 419 -35.30 10.68 4.99
N VAL A 420 -36.08 11.54 4.34
CA VAL A 420 -36.54 11.32 2.95
C VAL A 420 -35.37 11.25 1.97
N ALA A 421 -34.38 12.14 2.10
CA ALA A 421 -33.21 12.15 1.24
C ALA A 421 -32.37 10.87 1.42
N VAL A 422 -32.17 10.42 2.66
CA VAL A 422 -31.46 9.18 2.99
C VAL A 422 -32.19 7.95 2.42
N GLU A 423 -33.50 7.84 2.59
CA GLU A 423 -34.28 6.72 2.03
C GLU A 423 -34.24 6.69 0.50
N LYS A 424 -34.33 7.86 -0.15
CA LYS A 424 -34.13 7.94 -1.61
C LYS A 424 -32.73 7.50 -2.02
N GLN A 425 -31.70 7.93 -1.30
CA GLN A 425 -30.33 7.52 -1.58
C GLN A 425 -30.12 6.02 -1.38
N LYS A 426 -30.67 5.43 -0.31
CA LYS A 426 -30.67 3.98 -0.06
C LYS A 426 -31.31 3.22 -1.22
N ALA A 427 -32.46 3.67 -1.69
CA ALA A 427 -33.17 3.04 -2.81
C ALA A 427 -32.34 3.05 -4.10
N ILE A 428 -31.69 4.18 -4.43
CA ILE A 428 -30.82 4.27 -5.62
C ILE A 428 -29.61 3.34 -5.49
N CYS A 429 -28.94 3.33 -4.33
CA CYS A 429 -27.80 2.45 -4.11
C CYS A 429 -28.21 0.97 -4.21
N ASN A 430 -29.30 0.59 -3.56
CA ASN A 430 -29.82 -0.78 -3.59
C ASN A 430 -30.30 -1.22 -4.98
N SER A 431 -30.81 -0.31 -5.82
CA SER A 431 -31.18 -0.66 -7.20
C SER A 431 -29.96 -0.92 -8.08
N LYS A 432 -28.81 -0.31 -7.79
CA LYS A 432 -27.55 -0.52 -8.53
C LYS A 432 -26.76 -1.75 -8.07
N LEU A 433 -26.98 -2.25 -6.85
CA LEU A 433 -26.25 -3.40 -6.31
C LEU A 433 -26.37 -4.67 -7.19
N PRO A 434 -27.56 -5.08 -7.68
CA PRO A 434 -27.68 -6.26 -8.54
C PRO A 434 -26.98 -6.11 -9.88
N GLU A 435 -27.07 -4.93 -10.51
CA GLU A 435 -26.39 -4.64 -11.79
C GLU A 435 -24.88 -4.71 -11.64
N LEU A 436 -24.33 -4.11 -10.58
CA LEU A 436 -22.90 -4.16 -10.27
C LEU A 436 -22.47 -5.58 -9.93
N THR A 437 -23.25 -6.30 -9.13
CA THR A 437 -22.98 -7.69 -8.77
C THR A 437 -22.89 -8.56 -10.02
N ALA A 438 -23.90 -8.52 -10.89
CA ALA A 438 -23.92 -9.27 -12.14
C ALA A 438 -22.77 -8.89 -13.07
N TYR A 439 -22.42 -7.59 -13.15
CA TYR A 439 -21.32 -7.12 -13.98
C TYR A 439 -19.95 -7.66 -13.54
N TYR A 440 -19.72 -7.82 -12.24
CA TYR A 440 -18.43 -8.21 -11.68
C TYR A 440 -18.33 -9.69 -11.30
N GLN A 441 -19.43 -10.42 -11.25
CA GLN A 441 -19.48 -11.82 -10.82
C GLN A 441 -18.56 -12.74 -11.65
N ASP A 442 -18.44 -12.49 -12.95
CA ASP A 442 -17.63 -13.30 -13.87
C ASP A 442 -16.32 -12.62 -14.29
N LYS A 443 -15.98 -11.47 -13.68
CA LYS A 443 -14.77 -10.73 -14.01
C LYS A 443 -13.62 -11.16 -13.13
N LEU A 444 -12.46 -11.34 -13.75
CA LEU A 444 -11.22 -11.46 -13.02
C LEU A 444 -10.90 -10.14 -12.31
N PRO A 445 -10.23 -10.21 -11.14
CA PRO A 445 -9.64 -9.04 -10.53
C PRO A 445 -8.73 -8.30 -11.52
N PRO A 446 -8.63 -6.95 -11.44
CA PRO A 446 -7.63 -6.22 -12.21
C PRO A 446 -6.23 -6.78 -11.96
N VAL A 447 -5.64 -7.34 -13.03
CA VAL A 447 -4.23 -7.72 -13.11
C VAL A 447 -3.55 -6.72 -14.02
N LEU A 448 -2.51 -6.07 -13.52
CA LEU A 448 -1.74 -5.10 -14.29
C LEU A 448 -0.57 -5.78 -14.99
N THR A 449 -0.07 -5.15 -16.06
CA THR A 449 1.28 -5.43 -16.52
C THR A 449 2.26 -4.48 -15.83
N PRO A 450 3.51 -4.89 -15.62
CA PRO A 450 4.66 -4.00 -15.58
C PRO A 450 4.46 -2.55 -16.03
N GLU A 451 4.23 -2.34 -17.33
CA GLU A 451 4.22 -1.04 -17.97
C GLU A 451 3.07 -0.16 -17.45
N THR A 452 1.96 -0.80 -17.07
CA THR A 452 0.78 -0.12 -16.54
C THR A 452 0.89 0.22 -15.06
N LEU A 453 1.66 -0.55 -14.28
CA LEU A 453 1.91 -0.30 -12.86
C LEU A 453 2.83 0.91 -12.67
N PHE A 454 3.83 1.07 -13.54
CA PHE A 454 4.83 2.15 -13.47
C PHE A 454 4.52 3.34 -14.39
N LYS A 455 3.25 3.66 -14.68
CA LYS A 455 2.88 4.83 -15.52
C LYS A 455 3.72 6.05 -15.11
N SER A 456 4.68 6.38 -15.96
CA SER A 456 5.77 7.30 -15.66
C SER A 456 5.24 8.67 -15.26
N SER A 457 5.76 9.23 -14.18
CA SER A 457 5.78 10.68 -14.04
C SER A 457 6.40 11.25 -15.31
N THR A 458 5.64 12.03 -16.08
CA THR A 458 5.97 12.48 -17.45
C THR A 458 7.15 13.45 -17.53
N ILE A 459 7.83 13.70 -16.42
CA ILE A 459 8.95 14.62 -16.34
C ILE A 459 10.24 13.79 -16.47
N LYS A 460 11.04 14.03 -17.52
CA LYS A 460 12.27 13.28 -17.84
C LYS A 460 13.46 14.21 -18.00
N GLY A 461 14.66 13.81 -17.55
CA GLY A 461 15.92 14.52 -17.84
C GLY A 461 16.50 15.33 -16.67
N GLY A 462 17.81 15.56 -16.71
CA GLY A 462 18.57 16.21 -15.64
C GLY A 462 18.07 17.62 -15.27
N ASP A 463 17.75 18.46 -16.26
CA ASP A 463 17.22 19.82 -16.03
C ASP A 463 15.85 19.81 -15.35
N ASN A 464 15.06 18.79 -15.63
CA ASN A 464 13.77 18.62 -14.98
C ASN A 464 13.89 18.13 -13.54
N PHE A 465 15.01 17.48 -13.19
CA PHE A 465 15.27 16.99 -11.84
C PHE A 465 16.04 17.99 -10.98
N TYR A 466 17.14 18.53 -11.50
CA TYR A 466 18.05 19.44 -10.79
C TYR A 466 17.76 20.92 -11.08
N GLY A 467 16.97 21.26 -12.09
CA GLY A 467 16.66 22.64 -12.44
C GLY A 467 17.92 23.46 -12.75
N LYS A 468 18.04 24.62 -12.13
CA LYS A 468 19.21 25.52 -12.30
C LYS A 468 20.54 24.94 -11.77
N TYR A 469 20.50 23.81 -11.07
CA TYR A 469 21.66 23.20 -10.44
C TYR A 469 22.29 22.08 -11.29
N THR A 470 21.82 21.84 -12.53
CA THR A 470 22.43 20.85 -13.43
C THR A 470 23.86 21.24 -13.82
N LYS A 471 24.76 20.25 -13.90
CA LYS A 471 26.08 20.37 -14.55
C LYS A 471 25.88 20.74 -16.02
N GLU A 472 26.66 21.70 -16.50
CA GLU A 472 26.74 21.97 -17.95
C GLU A 472 27.50 20.82 -18.62
N GLY A 473 26.93 20.31 -19.72
CA GLY A 473 27.42 19.13 -20.45
C GLY A 473 28.67 19.37 -21.29
#